data_AF-A0A8B6DRJ4-F1
#
_entry.id   AF-A0A8B6DRJ4-F1
#
_cell.length_a   1.000
_cell.length_b   1.000
_cell.length_c   1.000
_cell.angle_alpha   90.00
_cell.angle_beta   90.00
_cell.angle_gamma   90.00
#
_symmetry.space_group_name_H-M   'P 1'
#
loop_
_entity.id
_entity.type
_entity.pdbx_description
1 polymer ?
#
loop_
_entity_poly.entity_id
_entity_poly.type
_entity_poly.pdbx_seq_one_letter_code
_entity_poly.pdbx_strand_id
1 'polypeptide(L)' 'MPETFRNHIIRLGGFHTLSCFIAAIGKLWGDGGLKDLLVDSSVYASGTVDQMLNGKEFNRAVRALTLAFEA' A
#
# COMPACT_ATOMS: atom_id res chain seq x y z
N MET A 1 18.89 18.34 -0.30
CA MET A 1 19.06 16.87 -0.19
C MET A 1 20.29 16.62 0.66
N PRO A 2 20.22 15.80 1.73
CA PRO A 2 21.39 15.49 2.55
C PRO A 2 22.55 14.98 1.67
N GLU A 3 23.78 15.30 2.06
CA GLU A 3 25.03 14.88 1.39
C GLU A 3 25.05 13.38 1.07
N THR A 4 24.52 12.56 1.98
CA THR A 4 24.38 11.11 1.86
C THR A 4 23.65 10.65 0.59
N PHE A 5 22.77 11.48 0.03
CA PHE A 5 21.94 11.11 -1.13
C PHE A 5 22.37 11.80 -2.42
N ARG A 6 23.50 12.51 -2.47
CA ARG A 6 23.92 13.29 -3.65
C ARG A 6 23.87 12.50 -4.97
N ASN A 7 24.15 11.20 -4.93
CA ASN A 7 24.18 10.32 -6.11
C ASN A 7 22.93 9.43 -6.27
N HIS A 8 21.88 9.64 -5.48
CA HIS A 8 20.63 8.89 -5.59
C HIS A 8 19.68 9.55 -6.60
N ILE A 9 19.19 8.75 -7.56
CA ILE A 9 18.15 9.17 -8.50
C ILE A 9 16.84 8.48 -8.09
N ILE A 10 15.81 9.28 -7.79
CA ILE A 10 14.49 8.75 -7.42
C ILE A 10 13.62 8.61 -8.67
N ARG A 11 13.21 7.39 -9.00
CA ARG A 11 12.33 7.12 -10.15
C ARG A 11 10.85 7.16 -9.73
N LEU A 12 10.30 8.38 -9.68
CA LEU A 12 8.92 8.60 -9.22
C LEU A 12 7.84 8.09 -10.17
N GLY A 13 8.08 8.06 -11.49
CA GLY A 13 7.05 7.69 -12.47
C GLY A 13 6.49 6.28 -12.25
N GLY A 14 7.36 5.26 -12.34
CA GLY A 14 6.96 3.87 -12.12
C GLY A 14 6.47 3.62 -10.68
N PHE A 15 7.06 4.30 -9.70
CA PHE A 15 6.59 4.25 -8.32
C PHE A 15 5.14 4.75 -8.18
N HIS A 16 4.82 5.91 -8.77
CA HIS A 16 3.45 6.44 -8.77
C HIS A 16 2.47 5.50 -9.48
N THR A 17 2.87 4.91 -10.61
CA THR A 17 2.02 3.93 -11.31
C THR A 17 1.68 2.73 -10.41
N LEU A 18 2.64 2.22 -9.65
CA LEU A 18 2.38 1.14 -8.70
C LEU A 18 1.47 1.58 -7.54
N SER A 19 1.67 2.79 -7.00
CA SER A 19 0.75 3.35 -5.99
C SER A 19 -0.68 3.51 -6.52
N CYS A 20 -0.86 3.95 -7.77
CA CYS A 20 -2.17 4.02 -8.40
C CYS A 20 -2.80 2.62 -8.58
N PHE A 21 -1.98 1.62 -8.92
CA PHE A 21 -2.46 0.24 -9.04
C PHE A 21 -2.94 -0.31 -7.69
N ILE A 22 -2.20 -0.06 -6.61
CA ILE A 22 -2.64 -0.39 -5.24
C ILE A 22 -3.97 0.29 -4.90
N ALA A 23 -4.11 1.58 -5.25
CA ALA A 23 -5.36 2.31 -5.03
C ALA A 23 -6.54 1.71 -5.83
N ALA A 24 -6.29 1.23 -7.04
CA ALA A 24 -7.30 0.54 -7.84
C ALA A 24 -7.75 -0.78 -7.19
N ILE A 25 -6.82 -1.57 -6.62
CA ILE A 25 -7.16 -2.76 -5.83
C ILE A 25 -8.06 -2.37 -4.65
N GLY A 26 -7.66 -1.35 -3.89
CA GLY A 26 -8.45 -0.84 -2.77
C GLY A 26 -9.86 -0.40 -3.20
N LYS A 27 -9.99 0.25 -4.35
CA LYS A 27 -11.30 0.68 -4.89
C LYS A 27 -12.20 -0.49 -5.30
N LEU A 28 -11.62 -1.56 -5.83
CA LEU A 28 -12.37 -2.74 -6.31
C LEU A 28 -12.74 -3.69 -5.17
N TRP A 29 -11.85 -3.87 -4.19
CA TRP A 29 -11.96 -4.95 -3.20
C TRP A 29 -12.08 -4.48 -1.76
N GLY A 30 -11.90 -3.18 -1.48
CA GLY A 30 -11.96 -2.62 -0.13
C GLY A 30 -13.26 -2.96 0.59
N ASP A 31 -14.39 -2.67 -0.05
CA ASP A 31 -15.74 -2.99 0.44
C ASP A 31 -16.14 -4.46 0.18
N GLY A 32 -15.29 -5.20 -0.53
CA GLY A 32 -15.45 -6.64 -0.79
C GLY A 32 -14.86 -7.53 0.31
N GLY A 33 -14.56 -6.96 1.48
CA GLY A 33 -13.99 -7.67 2.64
C GLY A 33 -12.48 -7.60 2.76
N LEU A 34 -11.74 -7.00 1.80
CA LEU A 34 -10.29 -6.85 1.93
C LEU A 34 -9.93 -5.93 3.11
N LYS A 35 -10.70 -4.86 3.32
CA LYS A 35 -10.47 -3.96 4.45
C LYS A 35 -10.71 -4.70 5.78
N ASP A 36 -11.82 -5.39 5.89
CA ASP A 36 -12.20 -6.13 7.10
C ASP A 36 -11.19 -7.23 7.40
N LEU A 37 -10.77 -8.00 6.40
CA LEU A 37 -9.73 -9.02 6.54
C LEU A 37 -8.46 -8.45 7.19
N LEU A 38 -7.98 -7.30 6.71
CA LEU A 38 -6.74 -6.68 7.21
C LEU A 38 -6.88 -6.06 8.60
N VAL A 39 -8.08 -5.58 8.96
CA VAL A 39 -8.37 -4.99 10.27
C VAL A 39 -8.64 -6.08 11.30
N ASP A 40 -9.50 -7.03 10.99
CA ASP A 40 -9.98 -8.07 11.91
C ASP A 40 -8.88 -9.11 12.19
N SER A 41 -7.97 -9.35 11.25
CA SER A 41 -6.75 -10.14 11.48
C SER A 41 -5.72 -9.42 12.36
N SER A 42 -5.99 -8.19 12.81
CA SER A 42 -5.08 -7.35 13.62
C SER A 42 -3.71 -7.08 12.98
N VAL A 43 -3.58 -7.24 11.66
CA VAL A 43 -2.34 -6.95 10.93
C VAL A 43 -2.10 -5.44 10.88
N TYR A 44 -3.15 -4.65 10.64
CA TYR A 44 -3.09 -3.19 10.62
C TYR A 44 -4.34 -2.54 11.22
N ALA A 45 -4.18 -1.40 11.89
CA ALA A 45 -5.31 -0.59 12.33
C ALA A 45 -6.08 0.01 11.14
N SER A 46 -7.39 0.20 11.29
CA SER A 46 -8.30 0.67 10.22
C SER A 46 -7.81 1.91 9.46
N GLY A 47 -7.35 2.95 10.19
CA GLY A 47 -6.80 4.15 9.54
C GLY A 47 -5.54 3.89 8.69
N THR A 48 -4.72 2.90 9.05
CA THR A 48 -3.57 2.49 8.23
C THR A 48 -4.03 1.73 6.99
N VAL A 49 -5.02 0.84 7.13
CA VAL A 49 -5.62 0.13 5.99
C VAL A 49 -6.21 1.12 4.99
N ASP A 50 -6.89 2.16 5.46
CA ASP A 50 -7.42 3.22 4.60
C ASP A 50 -6.32 3.95 3.83
N GLN A 51 -5.21 4.33 4.46
CA GLN A 51 -4.11 5.00 3.75
C GLN A 51 -3.42 4.05 2.74
N MET A 52 -3.23 2.78 3.10
CA MET A 52 -2.66 1.76 2.20
C MET A 52 -3.52 1.53 0.97
N LEU A 53 -4.82 1.28 1.16
CA LEU A 53 -5.76 1.02 0.07
C LEU A 53 -6.06 2.26 -0.78
N ASN A 54 -5.67 3.44 -0.32
CA ASN A 54 -5.61 4.67 -1.13
C ASN A 54 -4.25 4.89 -1.83
N GLY A 55 -3.33 3.93 -1.76
CA GLY A 55 -2.01 3.98 -2.41
C GLY A 55 -0.99 4.91 -1.74
N LYS A 56 -1.27 5.41 -0.52
CA LYS A 56 -0.44 6.40 0.18
C LYS A 56 0.66 5.78 1.04
N GLU A 57 0.49 4.53 1.45
CA GLU A 57 1.42 3.78 2.30
C GLU A 57 2.00 2.59 1.53
N PHE A 58 2.86 2.86 0.54
CA PHE A 58 3.32 1.87 -0.45
C PHE A 58 3.89 0.58 0.16
N ASN A 59 4.91 0.67 1.01
CA ASN A 59 5.59 -0.52 1.56
C ASN A 59 4.65 -1.36 2.44
N ARG A 60 3.78 -0.71 3.21
CA ARG A 60 2.79 -1.41 4.03
C ARG A 60 1.76 -2.08 3.13
N ALA A 61 1.28 -1.40 2.09
CA ALA A 61 0.31 -1.92 1.16
C ALA A 61 0.83 -3.14 0.38
N VAL A 62 2.09 -3.10 -0.06
CA VAL A 62 2.74 -4.26 -0.69
C VAL A 62 2.73 -5.45 0.27
N ARG A 63 3.15 -5.27 1.53
CA ARG A 63 3.15 -6.35 2.51
C ARG A 63 1.73 -6.86 2.82
N ALA A 64 0.75 -5.98 2.99
CA ALA A 64 -0.63 -6.34 3.26
C ALA A 64 -1.22 -7.19 2.13
N LEU A 65 -1.00 -6.78 0.87
CA LEU A 65 -1.50 -7.50 -0.30
C LEU A 65 -0.78 -8.84 -0.51
N THR A 66 0.52 -8.93 -0.21
CA THR A 66 1.23 -10.21 -0.22
C THR A 66 0.66 -11.17 0.83
N LEU A 67 0.45 -10.72 2.06
CA LEU A 67 -0.15 -11.55 3.11
C LEU A 67 -1.56 -12.00 2.76
N ALA A 68 -2.38 -11.10 2.17
CA ALA A 68 -3.74 -11.44 1.73
C ALA A 68 -3.76 -12.43 0.56
N PHE A 69 -2.73 -12.45 -0.29
CA PHE A 69 -2.60 -13.42 -1.38
C PHE A 69 -2.15 -14.80 -0.90
N GLU A 70 -1.37 -14.87 0.20
CA GLU A 70 -0.83 -16.11 0.76
C GLU A 70 -1.77 -16.82 1.74
N ALA A 71 -2.79 -16.13 2.25
CA ALA A 71 -3.78 -16.62 3.21
C ALA A 71 -4.84 -17.54 2.56
#